data_AF-A0A7C5LPJ3-F1
#
_entry.id   AF-A0A7C5LPJ3-F1
#
_cell.length_a   1.000
_cell.length_b   1.000
_cell.length_c   1.000
_cell.angle_alpha   90.00
_cell.angle_beta   90.00
_cell.angle_gamma   90.00
#
_symmetry.space_group_name_H-M   'P 1'
#
loop_
_entity.id
_entity.type
_entity.pdbx_description
1 polymer ?
#
loop_
_entity_poly.entity_id
_entity_poly.type
_entity_poly.pdbx_seq_one_letter_code
_entity_poly.pdbx_strand_id
1 'polypeptide(L)'
;TELHDTLMAMRANVSEEALITIADDMGLDGQAIMDGIDNPVTNQIIGANHSLAQRLRITGTPGFVIGDQMLRGYAPLDDMRQIVADVRRAQDG
;
A
#
# COMPACT_ATOMS: atom_id res chain seq x y z
N THR A 1 9.64 -4.69 -3.97
CA THR A 1 9.00 -4.49 -2.65
C THR A 1 9.98 -3.90 -1.65
N GLU A 2 11.29 -4.10 -1.79
CA GLU A 2 12.30 -3.57 -0.84
C GLU A 2 12.11 -2.09 -0.46
N LEU A 3 11.94 -1.18 -1.43
CA LEU A 3 11.69 0.24 -1.11
C LEU A 3 10.39 0.44 -0.32
N HIS A 4 9.32 -0.27 -0.71
CA HIS A 4 8.05 -0.23 0.02
C HIS A 4 8.21 -0.76 1.46
N ASP A 5 8.92 -1.88 1.64
CA ASP A 5 9.15 -2.50 2.94
C ASP A 5 9.99 -1.58 3.85
N THR A 6 11.02 -0.94 3.29
CA THR A 6 11.83 0.07 3.99
C THR A 6 10.99 1.26 4.42
N LEU A 7 10.13 1.80 3.55
CA LEU A 7 9.23 2.91 3.88
C LEU A 7 8.19 2.51 4.94
N MET A 8 7.63 1.30 4.87
CA MET A 8 6.68 0.79 5.86
C MET A 8 7.32 0.53 7.23
N ALA A 9 8.61 0.20 7.27
CA ALA A 9 9.37 0.01 8.51
C ALA A 9 9.93 1.31 9.09
N MET A 10 9.92 2.41 8.31
CA MET A 10 10.48 3.69 8.72
C MET A 10 9.73 4.25 9.93
N ARG A 11 10.48 4.58 10.98
CA ARG A 11 9.96 5.27 12.18
C ARG A 11 10.21 6.78 12.17
N ALA A 12 11.07 7.24 11.27
CA ALA A 12 11.44 8.65 11.13
C ALA A 12 10.26 9.46 10.56
N ASN A 13 10.29 10.77 10.82
CA ASN A 13 9.34 11.68 10.19
C ASN A 13 9.57 11.68 8.68
N VAL A 14 8.49 11.64 7.90
CA VAL A 14 8.58 11.67 6.44
C VAL A 14 8.99 13.09 6.03
N SER A 15 10.23 13.28 5.57
CA SER A 15 10.71 14.48 4.88
C SER A 15 11.30 14.12 3.52
N GLU A 16 11.36 15.07 2.61
CA GLU A 16 11.95 14.86 1.28
C GLU A 16 13.42 14.42 1.40
N GLU A 17 14.22 15.06 2.26
CA GLU A 17 15.63 14.68 2.43
C GLU A 17 15.79 13.26 2.98
N ALA A 18 14.93 12.84 3.90
CA ALA A 18 14.93 11.49 4.44
C ALA A 18 14.58 10.45 3.35
N LEU A 19 13.61 10.76 2.49
CA LEU A 19 13.21 9.88 1.39
C LEU A 19 14.30 9.75 0.31
N ILE A 20 14.97 10.86 -0.02
CA ILE A 20 16.13 10.85 -0.95
C ILE A 20 17.26 9.99 -0.36
N THR A 21 17.60 10.20 0.91
CA THR A 21 18.66 9.43 1.58
C THR A 21 18.38 7.92 1.56
N ILE A 22 17.14 7.52 1.85
CA ILE A 22 16.72 6.11 1.79
C ILE A 22 16.87 5.54 0.38
N ALA A 23 16.46 6.29 -0.64
CA ALA A 23 16.59 5.86 -2.02
C ALA A 23 18.07 5.70 -2.42
N ASP A 24 18.92 6.67 -2.06
CA ASP A 24 20.35 6.66 -2.36
C ASP A 24 21.08 5.51 -1.64
N ASP A 25 20.75 5.24 -0.38
CA ASP A 25 21.29 4.10 0.40
C ASP A 25 20.94 2.75 -0.23
N MET A 26 19.84 2.70 -1.01
CA MET A 26 19.41 1.54 -1.78
C MET A 26 19.99 1.51 -3.20
N GLY A 27 20.87 2.45 -3.55
CA GLY A 27 21.50 2.57 -4.87
C GLY A 27 20.57 3.09 -5.96
N LEU A 28 19.46 3.73 -5.59
CA LEU A 28 18.57 4.43 -6.50
C LEU A 28 19.00 5.89 -6.67
N ASP A 29 18.48 6.57 -7.70
CA ASP A 29 18.62 8.01 -7.84
C ASP A 29 17.48 8.70 -7.07
N GLY A 30 17.75 9.05 -5.81
CA GLY A 30 16.75 9.65 -4.92
C GLY A 30 16.23 10.98 -5.43
N GLN A 31 17.08 11.79 -6.04
CA GLN A 31 16.66 13.08 -6.60
C GLN A 31 15.74 12.88 -7.81
N ALA A 32 16.06 11.98 -8.73
CA ALA A 32 15.19 11.68 -9.86
C ALA A 32 13.84 11.10 -9.43
N ILE A 33 13.81 10.32 -8.34
CA ILE A 33 12.56 9.85 -7.73
C ILE A 33 11.74 11.02 -7.16
N MET A 34 12.39 11.93 -6.43
CA MET A 34 11.75 13.10 -5.83
C MET A 34 11.12 14.00 -6.90
N ASP A 35 11.85 14.25 -7.99
CA ASP A 35 11.37 15.01 -9.15
C ASP A 35 10.14 14.35 -9.81
N GLY A 36 9.97 13.03 -9.64
CA GLY A 36 8.86 12.25 -10.16
C GLY A 36 7.60 12.21 -9.27
N ILE A 37 7.65 12.75 -8.04
CA ILE A 37 6.51 12.67 -7.11
C ILE A 37 5.29 13.42 -7.65
N ASP A 38 5.50 14.59 -8.27
CA ASP A 38 4.44 15.40 -8.86
C ASP A 38 4.10 15.01 -10.31
N ASN A 39 4.69 13.92 -10.81
CA ASN A 39 4.41 13.45 -12.17
C ASN A 39 2.89 13.19 -12.34
N PRO A 40 2.27 13.65 -13.45
CA PRO A 40 0.85 13.43 -13.71
C PRO A 40 0.40 11.97 -13.57
N VAL A 41 1.26 11.02 -13.93
CA VAL A 41 0.99 9.58 -13.79
C VAL A 41 0.89 9.15 -12.33
N THR A 42 1.82 9.62 -11.47
CA THR A 42 1.80 9.36 -10.02
C THR A 42 0.51 9.90 -9.40
N ASN A 43 0.17 11.15 -9.72
CA ASN A 43 -1.06 11.80 -9.27
C ASN A 43 -2.33 11.06 -9.74
N GLN A 44 -2.34 10.56 -10.98
CA GLN A 44 -3.44 9.77 -11.51
C GLN A 44 -3.64 8.46 -10.74
N ILE A 45 -2.56 7.74 -10.41
CA ILE A 45 -2.61 6.49 -9.65
C ILE A 45 -3.15 6.74 -8.23
N ILE A 46 -2.66 7.78 -7.55
CA ILE A 46 -3.14 8.17 -6.22
C ILE A 46 -4.64 8.52 -6.27
N GLY A 47 -5.05 9.33 -7.24
CA GLY A 47 -6.46 9.69 -7.45
C GLY A 47 -7.36 8.49 -7.74
N ALA A 48 -6.90 7.53 -8.52
CA ALA A 48 -7.62 6.28 -8.79
C ALA A 48 -7.80 5.43 -7.53
N ASN A 49 -6.75 5.35 -6.69
CA ASN A 49 -6.81 4.63 -5.40
C ASN A 49 -7.80 5.28 -4.42
N HIS A 50 -7.79 6.62 -4.30
CA HIS A 50 -8.78 7.33 -3.47
C HIS A 50 -10.20 7.14 -3.98
N SER A 51 -10.42 7.21 -5.30
CA SER A 51 -11.73 6.99 -5.91
C SER A 51 -12.23 5.56 -5.68
N LEU A 52 -11.34 4.58 -5.75
CA LEU A 52 -11.66 3.19 -5.42
C LEU A 52 -12.03 3.04 -3.95
N ALA A 53 -11.24 3.62 -3.03
CA ALA A 53 -11.54 3.61 -1.60
C ALA A 53 -12.92 4.21 -1.29
N GLN A 54 -13.28 5.33 -1.91
CA GLN A 54 -14.61 5.95 -1.77
C GLN A 54 -15.74 5.02 -2.23
N ARG A 55 -15.62 4.40 -3.41
CA ARG A 55 -16.62 3.45 -3.92
C ARG A 55 -16.80 2.23 -3.02
N LEU A 56 -15.70 1.76 -2.44
CA LEU A 56 -15.68 0.65 -1.47
C LEU A 56 -16.00 1.09 -0.04
N ARG A 57 -16.26 2.39 0.18
CA ARG A 57 -16.50 3.01 1.50
C ARG A 57 -15.38 2.77 2.50
N ILE A 58 -14.13 2.65 2.06
CA ILE A 58 -12.97 2.48 2.93
C ILE A 58 -12.61 3.85 3.51
N THR A 59 -12.74 4.00 4.83
CA THR A 59 -12.54 5.27 5.55
C THR A 59 -11.20 5.35 6.29
N GLY A 60 -10.39 4.29 6.23
CA GLY A 60 -9.09 4.22 6.89
C GLY A 60 -8.25 3.05 6.38
N THR A 61 -6.97 3.10 6.67
CA THR A 61 -5.97 2.06 6.33
C THR A 61 -5.50 1.33 7.59
N PRO A 62 -5.16 0.03 7.51
CA PRO A 62 -5.21 -0.81 6.32
C PRO A 62 -6.63 -1.30 5.97
N GLY A 63 -6.83 -1.73 4.73
CA GLY A 63 -8.05 -2.38 4.26
C GLY A 63 -7.71 -3.35 3.11
N PHE A 64 -8.42 -4.47 3.04
CA PHE A 64 -8.11 -5.58 2.14
C PHE A 64 -9.37 -6.07 1.40
N VAL A 65 -9.20 -6.48 0.16
CA VAL A 65 -10.21 -7.19 -0.63
C VAL A 65 -9.70 -8.62 -0.84
N ILE A 66 -10.48 -9.62 -0.43
CA ILE A 66 -10.12 -11.03 -0.49
C ILE A 66 -11.27 -11.77 -1.18
N GLY A 67 -11.10 -12.08 -2.47
CA GLY A 67 -12.21 -12.56 -3.30
C GLY A 67 -13.31 -11.51 -3.40
N ASP A 68 -14.52 -11.88 -2.99
CA ASP A 68 -15.70 -10.99 -2.88
C ASP A 68 -15.85 -10.36 -1.47
N GLN A 69 -15.00 -10.73 -0.52
CA GLN A 69 -15.04 -10.22 0.84
C GLN A 69 -14.18 -8.97 1.01
N MET A 70 -14.65 -8.06 1.86
CA MET A 70 -13.91 -6.86 2.23
C MET A 70 -13.58 -6.88 3.72
N LEU A 71 -12.29 -6.88 4.04
CA LEU A 71 -11.77 -6.72 5.38
C LEU A 71 -11.39 -5.25 5.62
N ARG A 72 -11.99 -4.65 6.65
CA ARG A 72 -11.77 -3.24 7.00
C ARG A 72 -10.93 -3.19 8.28
N GLY A 73 -9.80 -2.50 8.22
CA GLY A 73 -8.86 -2.43 9.35
C GLY A 73 -7.86 -3.58 9.35
N TYR A 74 -7.07 -3.59 10.42
CA TYR A 74 -6.03 -4.60 10.66
C TYR A 74 -6.64 -5.93 11.12
N ALA A 75 -6.04 -7.03 10.69
CA ALA A 75 -6.25 -8.36 11.25
C ALA A 75 -4.90 -9.08 11.44
N PRO A 76 -4.74 -9.90 12.50
CA PRO A 76 -3.61 -10.82 12.65
C PRO A 76 -3.46 -11.77 11.45
N LEU A 77 -2.23 -12.26 11.23
CA LEU A 77 -1.92 -13.14 10.10
C LEU A 77 -2.78 -14.41 10.07
N ASP A 78 -3.02 -15.03 11.23
CA ASP A 78 -3.80 -16.27 11.29
C ASP A 78 -5.28 -16.04 10.93
N ASP A 79 -5.85 -14.89 11.33
CA ASP A 79 -7.20 -14.49 10.92
C ASP A 79 -7.26 -14.25 9.40
N MET A 80 -6.25 -13.56 8.83
CA MET A 80 -6.17 -13.37 7.38
C MET A 80 -6.09 -14.72 6.62
N ARG A 81 -5.31 -15.67 7.14
CA ARG A 81 -5.21 -17.02 6.56
C ARG A 81 -6.54 -17.77 6.61
N GLN A 82 -7.29 -17.63 7.71
CA GLN A 82 -8.60 -18.25 7.84
C GLN A 82 -9.59 -17.68 6.83
N ILE A 83 -9.63 -16.35 6.67
CA ILE A 83 -10.48 -15.69 5.66
C ILE A 83 -10.15 -16.18 4.25
N VAL A 84 -8.87 -16.28 3.89
CA VAL A 84 -8.45 -16.81 2.59
C VAL A 84 -8.89 -18.26 2.39
N ALA A 85 -8.80 -19.11 3.42
CA ALA A 85 -9.26 -20.49 3.35
C ALA A 85 -10.79 -20.58 3.14
N ASP A 86 -11.56 -19.71 3.81
CA ASP A 86 -13.01 -19.64 3.67
C ASP A 86 -13.42 -19.23 2.25
N VAL A 87 -12.79 -18.18 1.70
CA VAL A 87 -13.04 -17.70 0.34
C VAL A 87 -12.74 -18.78 -0.70
N ARG A 88 -11.65 -19.53 -0.56
CA ARG A 88 -11.33 -20.65 -1.46
C ARG A 88 -12.39 -21.75 -1.41
N ARG A 89 -12.81 -22.17 -0.20
CA ARG A 89 -13.86 -23.19 -0.03
C ARG A 89 -15.19 -22.78 -0.67
N ALA A 90 -15.52 -21.49 -0.64
CA ALA A 90 -16.74 -20.97 -1.25
C ALA A 90 -16.69 -20.90 -2.79
N GLN A 91 -15.49 -20.94 -3.39
CA GLN A 91 -15.30 -20.95 -4.85
C GLN A 91 -15.31 -22.35 -5.46
N ASP A 92 -14.97 -23.36 -4.67
CA ASP A 92 -14.86 -24.77 -5.11
C ASP A 92 -16.19 -25.56 -5.01
N GLY A 93 -17.27 -24.94 -4.50
CA GLY A 93 -18.59 -25.54 -4.32
C GLY A 93 -19.67 -24.87 -5.16
#